data_AF-A0A512NNZ6-F1
#
_entry.id   AF-A0A512NNZ6-F1
#
_cell.length_a   1.000
_cell.length_b   1.000
_cell.length_c   1.000
_cell.angle_alpha   90.00
_cell.angle_beta   90.00
_cell.angle_gamma   90.00
#
_symmetry.space_group_name_H-M   'P 1'
#
loop_
_entity.id
_entity.type
_entity.pdbx_description
1 polymer ?
#
loop_
_entity_poly.entity_id
_entity_poly.type
_entity_poly.pdbx_seq_one_letter_code
_entity_poly.pdbx_strand_id
1 'polypeptide(L)'
;MRFLSLQSHVAYGYVGNRAATFPLQRLGHEVWAVNTVEFSNHTGYGAWRGRTAPADQVADIVAGIEALGMLSRCDALLTGYVGDAALGDVVLDTARKVRAANAKAVWCCDPVLGDVDTGIYVKPGIDTFFRERALPLADLITPNHFELEHLTGAKVATMADALAAARSLLKGPRLALITSLRRADAPADQVEMVAVSRDAAWRIATPLIGFEVAPNGTGDAVAALFLAHWIESGDVPAALGKAASSIYAVLEATRAMGERELQLVAAQDRMIAPSRRFTAEKL
;
A
#
# COMPACT_ATOMS: atom_id res chain seq x y z
N MET A 1 -10.47 -13.90 -3.55
CA MET A 1 -10.29 -13.74 -2.09
C MET A 1 -11.12 -12.56 -1.61
N ARG A 2 -11.21 -12.33 -0.31
CA ARG A 2 -11.99 -11.26 0.33
C ARG A 2 -11.07 -10.37 1.15
N PHE A 3 -11.10 -9.08 0.84
CA PHE A 3 -10.27 -8.06 1.47
C PHE A 3 -11.14 -7.14 2.30
N LEU A 4 -10.79 -6.95 3.57
CA LEU A 4 -11.30 -5.82 4.35
C LEU A 4 -10.30 -4.67 4.20
N SER A 5 -10.72 -3.54 3.61
CA SER A 5 -9.82 -2.42 3.31
C SER A 5 -10.22 -1.17 4.08
N LEU A 6 -9.40 -0.79 5.08
CA LEU A 6 -9.57 0.40 5.91
C LEU A 6 -8.58 1.48 5.44
N GLN A 7 -9.05 2.35 4.54
CA GLN A 7 -8.21 3.37 3.90
C GLN A 7 -9.01 4.65 3.64
N SER A 8 -8.33 5.71 3.19
CA SER A 8 -8.97 6.95 2.75
C SER A 8 -9.84 6.73 1.51
N HIS A 9 -10.80 7.64 1.27
CA HIS A 9 -11.59 7.68 0.04
C HIS A 9 -11.71 9.10 -0.51
N VAL A 10 -11.71 9.19 -1.85
CA VAL A 10 -11.91 10.45 -2.58
C VAL A 10 -12.96 10.25 -3.68
N ALA A 11 -13.83 11.23 -3.89
CA ALA A 11 -14.82 11.20 -4.96
C ALA A 11 -14.16 11.36 -6.34
N TYR A 12 -13.19 12.27 -6.45
CA TYR A 12 -12.40 12.53 -7.66
C TYR A 12 -10.95 12.09 -7.45
N GLY A 13 -10.40 11.38 -8.45
CA GLY A 13 -9.05 10.85 -8.43
C GLY A 13 -8.90 9.49 -7.75
N TYR A 14 -7.64 9.11 -7.48
CA TYR A 14 -7.28 7.78 -7.00
C TYR A 14 -6.21 7.82 -5.89
N VAL A 15 -6.65 7.60 -4.64
CA VAL A 15 -5.83 7.27 -3.46
C VAL A 15 -6.63 6.34 -2.55
N GLY A 16 -5.96 5.67 -1.62
CA GLY A 16 -6.59 4.78 -0.64
C GLY A 16 -7.53 3.77 -1.31
N ASN A 17 -8.75 3.65 -0.80
CA ASN A 17 -9.73 2.68 -1.30
C ASN A 17 -10.07 2.88 -2.78
N ARG A 18 -9.96 4.08 -3.34
CA ARG A 18 -10.16 4.30 -4.79
C ARG A 18 -9.04 3.67 -5.62
N ALA A 19 -7.81 3.69 -5.11
CA ALA A 19 -6.64 3.12 -5.78
C ALA A 19 -6.44 1.63 -5.47
N ALA A 20 -6.89 1.14 -4.33
CA ALA A 20 -6.76 -0.26 -3.93
C ALA A 20 -7.95 -1.15 -4.38
N THR A 21 -9.20 -0.67 -4.23
CA THR A 21 -10.40 -1.50 -4.42
C THR A 21 -10.58 -1.93 -5.86
N PHE A 22 -10.47 -1.00 -6.81
CA PHE A 22 -10.69 -1.31 -8.23
C PHE A 22 -9.67 -2.34 -8.77
N PRO A 23 -8.35 -2.21 -8.52
CA PRO A 23 -7.40 -3.25 -8.91
C PRO A 23 -7.70 -4.63 -8.34
N LEU A 24 -8.05 -4.72 -7.06
CA LEU A 24 -8.43 -5.99 -6.43
C LEU A 24 -9.69 -6.59 -7.07
N GLN A 25 -10.72 -5.78 -7.32
CA GLN A 25 -11.95 -6.23 -7.98
C GLN A 25 -11.69 -6.65 -9.42
N ARG A 26 -10.82 -5.94 -10.15
CA ARG A 26 -10.44 -6.28 -11.51
C ARG A 26 -9.64 -7.58 -11.60
N LEU A 27 -8.95 -7.96 -10.52
CA LEU A 27 -8.32 -9.29 -10.31
C LEU A 27 -9.33 -10.38 -9.89
N GLY A 28 -10.61 -10.07 -9.74
CA GLY A 28 -11.64 -11.03 -9.35
C GLY A 28 -11.71 -11.25 -7.84
N HIS A 29 -11.37 -10.26 -7.03
CA HIS A 29 -11.49 -10.31 -5.58
C HIS A 29 -12.63 -9.44 -5.05
N GLU A 30 -13.21 -9.86 -3.93
CA GLU A 30 -14.20 -9.08 -3.19
C GLU A 30 -13.50 -8.13 -2.24
N VAL A 31 -14.02 -6.90 -2.13
CA VAL A 31 -13.45 -5.87 -1.25
C VAL A 31 -14.56 -5.25 -0.43
N TRP A 32 -14.43 -5.34 0.89
CA TRP A 32 -15.23 -4.62 1.87
C TRP A 32 -14.49 -3.34 2.22
N ALA A 33 -14.78 -2.28 1.48
CA ALA A 33 -14.14 -0.98 1.68
C ALA A 33 -14.79 -0.25 2.86
N VAL A 34 -13.99 0.08 3.88
CA VAL A 34 -14.36 0.96 4.98
C VAL A 34 -13.54 2.24 4.85
N ASN A 35 -14.21 3.35 4.57
CA ASN A 35 -13.57 4.62 4.25
C ASN A 35 -13.26 5.40 5.54
N THR A 36 -12.00 5.80 5.73
CA THR A 36 -11.54 6.56 6.90
C THR A 36 -11.70 8.07 6.71
N VAL A 37 -11.85 8.52 5.47
CA VAL A 37 -12.24 9.88 5.10
C VAL A 37 -13.13 9.79 3.86
N GLU A 38 -13.98 10.79 3.67
CA GLU A 38 -14.75 10.99 2.45
C GLU A 38 -14.44 12.41 1.94
N PHE A 39 -13.48 12.52 1.03
CA PHE A 39 -13.00 13.78 0.48
C PHE A 39 -13.39 13.99 -0.98
N SER A 40 -13.44 15.25 -1.44
CA SER A 40 -13.68 15.55 -2.85
C SER A 40 -12.55 15.04 -3.74
N ASN A 41 -11.31 15.19 -3.30
CA ASN A 41 -10.08 14.85 -4.01
C ASN A 41 -8.94 14.67 -3.00
N HIS A 42 -7.80 14.13 -3.43
CA HIS A 42 -6.65 13.92 -2.56
C HIS A 42 -5.94 15.25 -2.20
N THR A 43 -5.22 15.24 -1.08
CA THR A 43 -4.56 16.43 -0.51
C THR A 43 -3.46 17.02 -1.40
N GLY A 44 -2.88 16.22 -2.30
CA GLY A 44 -1.90 16.67 -3.30
C GLY A 44 -2.38 17.80 -4.23
N TYR A 45 -3.69 18.11 -4.30
CA TYR A 45 -4.19 19.31 -5.00
C TYR A 45 -4.04 20.61 -4.20
N GLY A 46 -3.64 20.55 -2.93
CA GLY A 46 -3.50 21.70 -2.03
C GLY A 46 -4.81 22.17 -1.38
N ALA A 47 -5.97 21.85 -1.96
CA ALA A 47 -7.28 22.10 -1.38
C ALA A 47 -8.25 20.96 -1.66
N TRP A 48 -9.12 20.66 -0.70
CA TRP A 48 -10.17 19.65 -0.82
C TRP A 48 -11.34 19.99 0.12
N ARG A 49 -12.48 19.35 -0.11
CA ARG A 49 -13.64 19.38 0.79
C ARG A 49 -13.94 17.96 1.28
N GLY A 50 -14.84 17.85 2.25
CA GLY A 50 -15.25 16.58 2.83
C GLY A 50 -14.85 16.46 4.30
N ARG A 51 -14.93 15.25 4.86
CA ARG A 51 -14.73 15.02 6.29
C ARG A 51 -13.98 13.73 6.57
N THR A 52 -13.19 13.74 7.63
CA THR A 52 -12.66 12.52 8.25
C THR A 52 -13.81 11.78 8.93
N ALA A 53 -13.87 10.46 8.77
CA ALA A 53 -14.83 9.63 9.48
C ALA A 53 -14.41 9.55 10.97
N PRO A 54 -15.30 9.84 11.92
CA PRO A 54 -15.04 9.58 13.33
C PRO A 54 -14.65 8.11 13.57
N ALA A 55 -13.71 7.87 14.48
CA ALA A 55 -13.19 6.52 14.73
C ALA A 55 -14.29 5.55 15.19
N ASP A 56 -15.24 6.02 15.99
CA ASP A 56 -16.42 5.25 16.41
C ASP A 56 -17.33 4.86 15.23
N GLN A 57 -17.47 5.72 14.23
CA GLN A 57 -18.17 5.36 12.98
C GLN A 57 -17.45 4.22 12.24
N VAL A 58 -16.12 4.30 12.12
CA VAL A 58 -15.32 3.23 11.47
C VAL A 58 -15.47 1.92 12.25
N ALA A 59 -15.41 1.98 13.58
CA ALA A 59 -15.59 0.82 14.45
C ALA A 59 -17.00 0.21 14.32
N ASP A 60 -18.04 1.04 14.23
CA ASP A 60 -19.44 0.59 14.08
C ASP A 60 -19.65 -0.14 12.74
N ILE A 61 -19.06 0.35 11.65
CA ILE A 61 -19.10 -0.34 10.35
C ILE A 61 -18.42 -1.71 10.44
N VAL A 62 -17.23 -1.79 11.06
CA VAL A 62 -16.53 -3.07 11.26
C VAL A 62 -17.36 -4.02 12.13
N ALA A 63 -18.00 -3.51 13.18
CA ALA A 63 -18.91 -4.29 14.03
C ALA A 63 -20.13 -4.81 13.24
N GLY A 64 -20.66 -4.03 12.30
CA GLY A 64 -21.70 -4.46 11.38
C GLY A 64 -21.25 -5.64 10.50
N ILE A 65 -20.04 -5.58 9.94
CA ILE A 65 -19.44 -6.71 9.17
C ILE A 65 -19.23 -7.94 10.06
N GLU A 66 -18.79 -7.74 11.30
CA GLU A 66 -18.64 -8.78 12.31
C GLU A 66 -19.99 -9.45 12.65
N ALA A 67 -21.05 -8.67 12.82
CA ALA A 67 -22.40 -9.17 13.11
C ALA A 67 -22.98 -10.02 11.98
N LEU A 68 -22.54 -9.80 10.73
CA LEU A 68 -22.85 -10.68 9.58
C LEU A 68 -22.07 -12.01 9.61
N GLY A 69 -21.15 -12.20 10.55
CA GLY A 69 -20.28 -13.38 10.64
C GLY A 69 -19.19 -13.43 9.57
N MET A 70 -18.95 -12.32 8.86
CA MET A 70 -18.09 -12.32 7.66
C MET A 70 -16.60 -12.28 7.96
N LEU A 71 -16.17 -11.87 9.17
CA LEU A 71 -14.73 -11.80 9.50
C LEU A 71 -14.01 -13.14 9.36
N SER A 72 -14.70 -14.26 9.58
CA SER A 72 -14.16 -15.62 9.39
C SER A 72 -13.80 -15.94 7.93
N ARG A 73 -14.34 -15.16 6.97
CA ARG A 73 -14.11 -15.27 5.53
C ARG A 73 -13.14 -14.20 5.01
N CYS A 74 -12.64 -13.32 5.86
CA CYS A 74 -11.67 -12.30 5.49
C CYS A 74 -10.31 -12.96 5.24
N ASP A 75 -9.81 -12.89 4.00
CA ASP A 75 -8.52 -13.48 3.63
C ASP A 75 -7.37 -12.49 3.91
N ALA A 76 -7.64 -11.19 3.78
CA ALA A 76 -6.65 -10.16 4.11
C ALA A 76 -7.28 -8.86 4.62
N LEU A 77 -6.63 -8.24 5.59
CA LEU A 77 -6.86 -6.87 6.03
C LEU A 77 -5.82 -5.97 5.35
N LEU A 78 -6.29 -4.93 4.67
CA LEU A 78 -5.46 -3.89 4.08
C LEU A 78 -5.74 -2.57 4.80
N THR A 79 -4.71 -1.95 5.35
CA THR A 79 -4.81 -0.66 6.04
C THR A 79 -3.85 0.35 5.43
N GLY A 80 -4.26 1.61 5.36
CA GLY A 80 -3.44 2.70 4.81
C GLY A 80 -3.49 3.93 5.69
N TYR A 81 -3.86 5.08 5.11
CA TYR A 81 -3.93 6.37 5.80
C TYR A 81 -4.69 6.32 7.14
N VAL A 82 -3.97 6.64 8.22
CA VAL A 82 -4.50 6.81 9.58
C VAL A 82 -4.41 8.29 9.98
N GLY A 83 -5.55 8.98 10.06
CA GLY A 83 -5.62 10.43 10.28
C GLY A 83 -5.51 10.90 11.74
N ASP A 84 -5.66 10.00 12.72
CA ASP A 84 -5.44 10.25 14.16
C ASP A 84 -5.27 8.94 14.97
N ALA A 85 -4.86 9.08 16.23
CA ALA A 85 -4.58 7.95 17.11
C ALA A 85 -5.80 7.06 17.40
N ALA A 86 -7.01 7.65 17.48
CA ALA A 86 -8.23 6.90 17.76
C ALA A 86 -8.56 5.94 16.61
N LEU A 87 -8.37 6.38 15.37
CA LEU A 87 -8.49 5.49 14.21
C LEU A 87 -7.43 4.37 14.25
N GLY A 88 -6.23 4.65 14.75
CA GLY A 88 -5.19 3.64 14.99
C GLY A 88 -5.66 2.53 15.94
N ASP A 89 -6.37 2.87 17.02
CA ASP A 89 -6.95 1.86 17.93
C ASP A 89 -7.99 0.97 17.23
N VAL A 90 -8.82 1.56 16.36
CA VAL A 90 -9.81 0.81 15.57
C VAL A 90 -9.13 -0.13 14.58
N VAL A 91 -8.04 0.29 13.94
CA VAL A 91 -7.24 -0.57 13.05
C VAL A 91 -6.70 -1.80 13.81
N LEU A 92 -6.14 -1.59 15.00
CA LEU A 92 -5.60 -2.68 15.82
C LEU A 92 -6.69 -3.62 16.32
N ASP A 93 -7.84 -3.08 16.75
CA ASP A 93 -8.99 -3.89 17.13
C ASP A 93 -9.51 -4.73 15.96
N THR A 94 -9.61 -4.13 14.77
CA THR A 94 -10.02 -4.80 13.55
C THR A 94 -9.07 -5.93 13.19
N ALA A 95 -7.75 -5.68 13.22
CA ALA A 95 -6.74 -6.70 12.95
C ALA A 95 -6.84 -7.88 13.94
N ARG A 96 -7.05 -7.59 15.22
CA ARG A 96 -7.24 -8.60 16.27
C ARG A 96 -8.49 -9.44 16.03
N LYS A 97 -9.63 -8.81 15.72
CA LYS A 97 -10.90 -9.50 15.43
C LYS A 97 -10.82 -10.36 14.17
N VAL A 98 -10.24 -9.83 13.09
CA VAL A 98 -10.02 -10.59 11.84
C VAL A 98 -9.14 -11.81 12.12
N ARG A 99 -8.01 -11.64 12.82
CA ARG A 99 -7.11 -12.76 13.15
C ARG A 99 -7.76 -13.79 14.06
N ALA A 100 -8.58 -13.36 15.02
CA ALA A 100 -9.33 -14.27 15.89
C ALA A 100 -10.38 -15.08 15.11
N ALA A 101 -11.04 -14.48 14.13
CA ALA A 101 -12.04 -15.14 13.29
C ALA A 101 -11.40 -16.01 12.18
N ASN A 102 -10.24 -15.61 11.66
CA ASN A 102 -9.45 -16.35 10.67
C ASN A 102 -7.95 -16.18 10.94
N ALA A 103 -7.34 -17.18 11.58
CA ALA A 103 -5.91 -17.16 11.91
C ALA A 103 -4.97 -17.16 10.67
N LYS A 104 -5.50 -17.48 9.48
CA LYS A 104 -4.74 -17.43 8.22
C LYS A 104 -4.80 -16.06 7.54
N ALA A 105 -5.67 -15.16 8.00
CA ALA A 105 -5.81 -13.84 7.42
C ALA A 105 -4.49 -13.07 7.52
N VAL A 106 -4.12 -12.40 6.43
CA VAL A 106 -2.90 -11.59 6.34
C VAL A 106 -3.25 -10.14 6.59
N TRP A 107 -2.53 -9.47 7.50
CA TRP A 107 -2.60 -8.02 7.62
C TRP A 107 -1.47 -7.34 6.83
N CYS A 108 -1.84 -6.61 5.78
CA CYS A 108 -0.99 -5.67 5.07
C CYS A 108 -1.17 -4.26 5.63
N CYS A 109 -0.13 -3.74 6.25
CA CYS A 109 -0.08 -2.40 6.79
C CYS A 109 0.71 -1.49 5.85
N ASP A 110 0.03 -0.57 5.17
CA ASP A 110 0.68 0.51 4.42
C ASP A 110 0.89 1.71 5.37
N PRO A 111 2.14 2.02 5.76
CA PRO A 111 2.44 3.03 6.77
C PRO A 111 2.47 4.43 6.17
N VAL A 112 1.32 4.87 5.64
CA VAL A 112 1.16 6.15 4.93
C VAL A 112 1.50 7.31 5.87
N LEU A 113 2.70 7.86 5.72
CA LEU A 113 3.22 8.96 6.55
C LEU A 113 3.56 10.19 5.72
N GLY A 114 4.08 9.99 4.52
CA GLY A 114 4.78 11.04 3.80
C GLY A 114 5.44 10.54 2.52
N ASP A 115 5.99 11.49 1.77
CA ASP A 115 6.80 11.24 0.58
C ASP A 115 8.01 12.18 0.56
N VAL A 116 9.00 11.91 -0.28
CA VAL A 116 10.23 12.70 -0.40
C VAL A 116 9.92 14.16 -0.71
N ASP A 117 8.95 14.42 -1.59
CA ASP A 117 8.64 15.76 -2.07
C ASP A 117 7.75 16.56 -1.11
N THR A 118 6.94 15.87 -0.29
CA THR A 118 5.95 16.51 0.60
C THR A 118 6.36 16.50 2.07
N GLY A 119 7.30 15.63 2.45
CA GLY A 119 7.57 15.30 3.85
C GLY A 119 6.38 14.61 4.54
N ILE A 120 6.38 14.66 5.87
CA ILE A 120 5.30 14.10 6.71
C ILE A 120 4.04 14.96 6.56
N TYR A 121 2.91 14.32 6.24
CA TYR A 121 1.61 15.00 6.15
C TYR A 121 0.53 14.40 7.07
N VAL A 122 0.92 13.51 7.99
CA VAL A 122 0.05 12.98 9.05
C VAL A 122 0.17 13.79 10.35
N LYS A 123 -0.80 13.62 11.26
CA LYS A 123 -0.76 14.27 12.58
C LYS A 123 0.39 13.70 13.44
N PRO A 124 0.91 14.48 14.41
CA PRO A 124 1.91 13.99 15.35
C PRO A 124 1.49 12.69 16.06
N GLY A 125 2.43 11.74 16.20
CA GLY A 125 2.23 10.47 16.90
C GLY A 125 1.75 9.31 16.02
N ILE A 126 1.39 9.56 14.76
CA ILE A 126 1.02 8.49 13.81
C ILE A 126 2.24 7.64 13.42
N ASP A 127 3.41 8.25 13.31
CA ASP A 127 4.69 7.56 13.13
C ASP A 127 5.01 6.63 14.29
N THR A 128 4.80 7.08 15.53
CA THR A 128 4.92 6.25 16.74
C THR A 128 3.92 5.10 16.72
N PHE A 129 2.66 5.36 16.34
CA PHE A 129 1.65 4.30 16.17
C PHE A 129 2.11 3.22 15.20
N PHE A 130 2.59 3.58 14.00
CA PHE A 130 3.05 2.60 13.03
C PHE A 130 4.24 1.81 13.57
N ARG A 131 5.24 2.49 14.13
CA ARG A 131 6.48 1.87 14.62
C ARG A 131 6.27 0.93 15.80
N GLU A 132 5.49 1.36 16.80
CA GLU A 132 5.41 0.69 18.10
C GLU A 132 4.19 -0.20 18.24
N ARG A 133 3.11 0.03 17.46
CA ARG A 133 1.84 -0.67 17.65
C ARG A 133 1.40 -1.47 16.42
N ALA A 134 1.46 -0.90 15.23
CA ALA A 134 1.02 -1.60 14.01
C ALA A 134 2.08 -2.58 13.51
N LEU A 135 3.32 -2.13 13.34
CA LEU A 135 4.43 -2.91 12.79
C LEU A 135 4.62 -4.26 13.53
N PRO A 136 4.62 -4.35 14.88
CA PRO A 136 4.80 -5.63 15.57
C PRO A 136 3.70 -6.68 15.30
N LEU A 137 2.54 -6.26 14.80
CA LEU A 137 1.35 -7.11 14.65
C LEU A 137 0.98 -7.40 13.18
N ALA A 138 1.48 -6.59 12.25
CA ALA A 138 1.26 -6.75 10.81
C ALA A 138 2.04 -7.96 10.25
N ASP A 139 1.53 -8.55 9.18
CA ASP A 139 2.18 -9.66 8.46
C ASP A 139 3.04 -9.18 7.29
N LEU A 140 2.60 -8.09 6.66
CA LEU A 140 3.26 -7.39 5.56
C LEU A 140 3.25 -5.88 5.86
N ILE A 141 4.37 -5.19 5.64
CA ILE A 141 4.44 -3.73 5.65
C ILE A 141 4.90 -3.22 4.28
N THR A 142 4.35 -2.09 3.81
CA THR A 142 4.58 -1.60 2.44
C THR A 142 5.12 -0.16 2.34
N PRO A 143 6.19 0.22 3.07
CA PRO A 143 6.67 1.59 3.07
C PRO A 143 7.22 2.01 1.69
N ASN A 144 7.10 3.29 1.34
CA ASN A 144 7.93 3.88 0.30
C ASN A 144 9.36 4.19 0.84
N HIS A 145 10.24 4.75 0.00
CA HIS A 145 11.61 5.12 0.41
C HIS A 145 11.61 6.07 1.63
N PHE A 146 10.83 7.15 1.59
CA PHE A 146 10.77 8.13 2.67
C PHE A 146 10.29 7.49 3.98
N GLU A 147 9.25 6.68 3.92
CA GLU A 147 8.68 5.95 5.05
C GLU A 147 9.65 4.93 5.62
N LEU A 148 10.41 4.24 4.76
CA LEU A 148 11.47 3.32 5.19
C LEU A 148 12.52 4.06 6.02
N GLU A 149 13.05 5.18 5.53
CA GLU A 149 14.01 5.98 6.29
C GLU A 149 13.40 6.49 7.60
N HIS A 150 12.16 6.96 7.55
CA HIS A 150 11.48 7.54 8.71
C HIS A 150 11.21 6.51 9.81
N LEU A 151 10.67 5.35 9.46
CA LEU A 151 10.34 4.27 10.40
C LEU A 151 11.57 3.59 10.99
N THR A 152 12.70 3.60 10.27
CA THR A 152 13.94 2.95 10.73
C THR A 152 14.92 3.94 11.36
N GLY A 153 14.81 5.23 11.05
CA GLY A 153 15.81 6.25 11.38
C GLY A 153 17.11 6.11 10.58
N ALA A 154 17.18 5.17 9.63
CA ALA A 154 18.36 4.92 8.81
C ALA A 154 18.29 5.73 7.51
N LYS A 155 19.45 6.17 7.01
CA LYS A 155 19.57 6.72 5.66
C LYS A 155 19.81 5.61 4.65
N VAL A 156 19.14 5.70 3.51
CA VAL A 156 19.15 4.68 2.46
C VAL A 156 19.74 5.28 1.19
N ALA A 157 21.05 5.12 1.02
CA ALA A 157 21.77 5.59 -0.16
C ALA A 157 22.11 4.47 -1.14
N THR A 158 22.19 3.23 -0.65
CA THR A 158 22.57 2.04 -1.40
C THR A 158 21.55 0.90 -1.23
N MET A 159 21.66 -0.14 -2.06
CA MET A 159 20.86 -1.36 -1.89
C MET A 159 21.15 -2.05 -0.54
N ALA A 160 22.39 -2.03 -0.07
CA ALA A 160 22.75 -2.63 1.22
C ALA A 160 22.03 -1.93 2.38
N ASP A 161 21.95 -0.59 2.35
CA ASP A 161 21.21 0.19 3.34
C ASP A 161 19.72 -0.15 3.30
N ALA A 162 19.13 -0.22 2.11
CA ALA A 162 17.72 -0.55 1.93
C ALA A 162 17.39 -1.94 2.52
N LEU A 163 18.23 -2.94 2.27
CA LEU A 163 18.06 -4.28 2.83
C LEU A 163 18.21 -4.31 4.35
N ALA A 164 19.19 -3.58 4.90
CA ALA A 164 19.40 -3.50 6.34
C ALA A 164 18.21 -2.81 7.04
N ALA A 165 17.77 -1.66 6.50
CA ALA A 165 16.61 -0.92 6.98
C ALA A 165 15.34 -1.78 6.91
N ALA A 166 15.07 -2.43 5.76
CA ALA A 166 13.92 -3.30 5.58
C ALA A 166 13.90 -4.47 6.56
N ARG A 167 15.04 -5.16 6.74
CA ARG A 167 15.16 -6.26 7.72
C ARG A 167 14.93 -5.80 9.15
N SER A 168 15.29 -4.56 9.49
CA SER A 168 15.04 -4.01 10.82
C SER A 168 13.54 -3.85 11.13
N LEU A 169 12.69 -3.70 10.09
CA LEU A 169 11.24 -3.68 10.22
C LEU A 169 10.64 -5.07 10.47
N LEU A 170 11.32 -6.15 10.06
CA LEU A 170 10.84 -7.54 10.16
C LEU A 170 10.82 -8.11 11.60
N LYS A 171 10.71 -7.26 12.61
CA LYS A 171 10.49 -7.66 14.02
C LYS A 171 9.05 -8.14 14.24
N GLY A 172 8.10 -7.64 13.45
CA GLY A 172 6.71 -8.12 13.38
C GLY A 172 6.40 -8.81 12.05
N PRO A 173 6.46 -8.08 10.91
CA PRO A 173 6.08 -8.62 9.61
C PRO A 173 7.00 -9.73 9.14
N ARG A 174 6.43 -10.63 8.35
CA ARG A 174 7.17 -11.70 7.65
C ARG A 174 7.81 -11.17 6.37
N LEU A 175 7.27 -10.08 5.84
CA LEU A 175 7.66 -9.48 4.57
C LEU A 175 7.54 -7.96 4.64
N ALA A 176 8.50 -7.26 4.04
CA ALA A 176 8.44 -5.82 3.79
C ALA A 176 8.53 -5.59 2.28
N LEU A 177 7.60 -4.81 1.72
CA LEU A 177 7.64 -4.36 0.33
C LEU A 177 7.96 -2.87 0.30
N ILE A 178 9.14 -2.51 -0.20
CA ILE A 178 9.49 -1.13 -0.45
C ILE A 178 8.85 -0.76 -1.78
N THR A 179 7.76 0.00 -1.72
CA THR A 179 6.86 0.27 -2.86
C THR A 179 7.47 1.20 -3.90
N SER A 180 8.46 2.00 -3.50
CA SER A 180 9.31 2.77 -4.38
C SER A 180 10.66 3.02 -3.71
N LEU A 181 11.75 2.83 -4.46
CA LEU A 181 13.11 3.07 -4.01
C LEU A 181 13.88 3.80 -5.12
N ARG A 182 14.52 4.90 -4.73
CA ARG A 182 15.47 5.65 -5.55
C ARG A 182 16.74 5.87 -4.74
N ARG A 183 17.74 5.05 -5.02
CA ARG A 183 19.04 5.04 -4.34
C ARG A 183 20.07 5.81 -5.17
N ALA A 184 21.08 6.38 -4.52
CA ALA A 184 22.07 7.23 -5.17
C ALA A 184 23.01 6.45 -6.10
N ASP A 185 23.19 5.14 -5.84
CA ASP A 185 24.00 4.21 -6.61
C ASP A 185 23.20 3.42 -7.68
N ALA A 186 22.00 3.90 -8.06
CA ALA A 186 21.18 3.37 -9.15
C ALA A 186 21.09 4.35 -10.32
N PRO A 187 20.77 3.87 -11.54
CA PRO A 187 20.40 4.73 -12.65
C PRO A 187 19.26 5.68 -12.28
N ALA A 188 19.45 6.98 -12.53
CA ALA A 188 18.50 8.02 -12.14
C ALA A 188 17.17 7.97 -12.92
N ASP A 189 17.18 7.30 -14.07
CA ASP A 189 16.05 7.06 -14.97
C ASP A 189 15.26 5.79 -14.61
N GLN A 190 15.46 5.25 -13.39
CA GLN A 190 14.75 4.08 -12.90
C GLN A 190 14.13 4.32 -11.52
N VAL A 191 13.09 3.53 -11.23
CA VAL A 191 12.53 3.35 -9.90
C VAL A 191 12.47 1.86 -9.60
N GLU A 192 12.89 1.49 -8.39
CA GLU A 192 12.94 0.10 -7.95
C GLU A 192 11.82 -0.18 -6.94
N MET A 193 11.36 -1.42 -6.88
CA MET A 193 10.65 -1.97 -5.72
C MET A 193 11.48 -3.10 -5.13
N VAL A 194 11.45 -3.26 -3.82
CA VAL A 194 12.23 -4.30 -3.13
C VAL A 194 11.35 -5.05 -2.15
N ALA A 195 11.23 -6.36 -2.31
CA ALA A 195 10.56 -7.24 -1.35
C ALA A 195 11.60 -7.94 -0.49
N VAL A 196 11.48 -7.84 0.83
CA VAL A 196 12.47 -8.35 1.79
C VAL A 196 11.79 -9.21 2.85
N SER A 197 12.23 -10.45 2.93
CA SER A 197 11.92 -11.38 4.03
C SER A 197 13.15 -11.55 4.92
N ARG A 198 13.03 -12.38 5.97
CA ARG A 198 14.17 -12.67 6.87
C ARG A 198 15.33 -13.33 6.12
N ASP A 199 15.02 -14.22 5.18
CA ASP A 199 16.01 -15.12 4.56
C ASP A 199 16.33 -14.78 3.11
N ALA A 200 15.53 -13.93 2.46
CA ALA A 200 15.67 -13.60 1.04
C ALA A 200 15.16 -12.19 0.73
N ALA A 201 15.72 -11.60 -0.32
CA ALA A 201 15.25 -10.34 -0.88
C ALA A 201 15.19 -10.42 -2.40
N TRP A 202 14.27 -9.64 -2.97
CA TRP A 202 14.08 -9.54 -4.40
C TRP A 202 13.90 -8.08 -4.79
N ARG A 203 14.48 -7.72 -5.93
CA ARG A 203 14.42 -6.39 -6.53
C ARG A 203 13.70 -6.47 -7.85
N ILE A 204 12.98 -5.41 -8.18
CA ILE A 204 12.55 -5.18 -9.56
C ILE A 204 12.77 -3.72 -9.91
N ALA A 205 13.28 -3.46 -11.11
CA ALA A 205 13.52 -2.12 -11.62
C ALA A 205 12.60 -1.85 -12.82
N THR A 206 12.02 -0.66 -12.85
CA THR A 206 11.25 -0.15 -13.99
C THR A 206 11.80 1.21 -14.42
N PRO A 207 11.68 1.59 -15.70
CA PRO A 207 12.03 2.94 -16.10
C PRO A 207 11.18 3.98 -15.37
N LEU A 208 11.78 5.08 -14.97
CA LEU A 208 11.08 6.20 -14.37
C LEU A 208 10.26 6.90 -15.45
N ILE A 209 8.94 6.85 -15.34
CA ILE A 209 8.04 7.63 -16.18
C ILE A 209 7.98 9.04 -15.60
N GLY A 210 8.57 10.01 -16.29
CA GLY A 210 8.47 11.42 -15.89
C GLY A 210 7.03 11.94 -15.96
N PHE A 211 6.59 12.63 -14.92
CA PHE A 211 5.34 13.39 -14.92
C PHE A 211 5.65 14.83 -14.51
N GLU A 212 4.85 15.79 -14.97
CA GLU A 212 4.95 17.17 -14.45
C GLU A 212 4.62 17.20 -12.96
N VAL A 213 3.58 16.46 -12.57
CA VAL A 213 3.23 16.18 -11.18
C VAL A 213 3.08 14.67 -11.03
N ALA A 214 3.85 14.07 -10.12
CA ALA A 214 3.78 12.64 -9.85
C ALA A 214 2.33 12.23 -9.45
N PRO A 215 1.75 11.19 -10.07
CA PRO A 215 0.42 10.71 -9.69
C PRO A 215 0.42 10.17 -8.25
N ASN A 216 -0.60 10.56 -7.48
CA ASN A 216 -0.85 9.97 -6.16
C ASN A 216 -1.51 8.58 -6.30
N GLY A 217 -1.47 7.77 -5.23
CA GLY A 217 -2.16 6.47 -5.15
C GLY A 217 -1.43 5.29 -5.79
N THR A 218 -0.22 5.48 -6.31
CA THR A 218 0.60 4.39 -6.87
C THR A 218 0.98 3.36 -5.80
N GLY A 219 1.38 3.83 -4.62
CA GLY A 219 1.67 2.99 -3.45
C GLY A 219 0.47 2.14 -3.04
N ASP A 220 -0.71 2.76 -2.90
CA ASP A 220 -1.96 2.06 -2.54
C ASP A 220 -2.28 0.92 -3.54
N ALA A 221 -2.18 1.20 -4.84
CA ALA A 221 -2.44 0.22 -5.89
C ALA A 221 -1.38 -0.90 -5.88
N VAL A 222 -0.10 -0.57 -5.71
CA VAL A 222 0.99 -1.55 -5.62
C VAL A 222 0.82 -2.46 -4.40
N ALA A 223 0.51 -1.89 -3.23
CA ALA A 223 0.28 -2.65 -2.00
C ALA A 223 -0.86 -3.64 -2.19
N ALA A 224 -1.98 -3.20 -2.78
CA ALA A 224 -3.14 -4.05 -3.05
C ALA A 224 -2.85 -5.17 -4.06
N LEU A 225 -2.24 -4.83 -5.22
CA LEU A 225 -1.87 -5.79 -6.27
C LEU A 225 -0.87 -6.82 -5.77
N PHE A 226 0.17 -6.37 -5.07
CA PHE A 226 1.19 -7.24 -4.51
C PHE A 226 0.62 -8.18 -3.47
N LEU A 227 -0.16 -7.65 -2.51
CA LEU A 227 -0.80 -8.45 -1.48
C LEU A 227 -1.63 -9.57 -2.10
N ALA A 228 -2.50 -9.24 -3.06
CA ALA A 228 -3.34 -10.21 -3.73
C ALA A 228 -2.54 -11.34 -4.41
N HIS A 229 -1.53 -10.99 -5.22
CA HIS A 229 -0.71 -12.00 -5.88
C HIS A 229 0.13 -12.83 -4.90
N TRP A 230 0.60 -12.22 -3.83
CA TRP A 230 1.41 -12.91 -2.83
C TRP A 230 0.58 -13.92 -2.04
N ILE A 231 -0.59 -13.54 -1.54
CA ILE A 231 -1.43 -14.47 -0.76
C ILE A 231 -2.02 -15.59 -1.63
N GLU A 232 -2.23 -15.34 -2.92
CA GLU A 232 -2.73 -16.36 -3.86
C GLU A 232 -1.68 -17.41 -4.19
N SER A 233 -0.43 -16.99 -4.40
CA SER A 233 0.63 -17.87 -4.92
C SER A 233 1.66 -18.33 -3.88
N GLY A 234 1.86 -17.57 -2.81
CA GLY A 234 2.99 -17.71 -1.90
C GLY A 234 4.34 -17.32 -2.51
N ASP A 235 4.38 -16.88 -3.77
CA ASP A 235 5.60 -16.61 -4.54
C ASP A 235 5.88 -15.10 -4.57
N VAL A 236 6.83 -14.66 -3.73
CA VAL A 236 7.23 -13.25 -3.61
C VAL A 236 7.77 -12.66 -4.93
N PRO A 237 8.76 -13.25 -5.62
CA PRO A 237 9.25 -12.68 -6.87
C PRO A 237 8.17 -12.63 -7.96
N ALA A 238 7.30 -13.63 -8.05
CA ALA A 238 6.20 -13.60 -9.01
C ALA A 238 5.17 -12.50 -8.67
N ALA A 239 4.82 -12.34 -7.40
CA ALA A 239 3.92 -11.28 -6.93
C ALA A 239 4.49 -9.88 -7.21
N LEU A 240 5.79 -9.70 -6.94
CA LEU A 240 6.51 -8.45 -7.23
C LEU A 240 6.51 -8.12 -8.73
N GLY A 241 6.83 -9.12 -9.57
CA GLY A 241 6.81 -8.98 -11.03
C GLY A 241 5.44 -8.59 -11.58
N LYS A 242 4.37 -9.24 -11.11
CA LYS A 242 3.00 -8.91 -11.51
C LYS A 242 2.61 -7.50 -11.08
N ALA A 243 2.77 -7.17 -9.79
CA ALA A 243 2.39 -5.86 -9.26
C ALA A 243 3.10 -4.71 -9.99
N ALA A 244 4.42 -4.83 -10.18
CA ALA A 244 5.22 -3.85 -10.90
C ALA A 244 4.81 -3.70 -12.37
N SER A 245 4.55 -4.81 -13.07
CA SER A 245 4.10 -4.78 -14.47
C SER A 245 2.72 -4.12 -14.62
N SER A 246 1.80 -4.44 -13.71
CA SER A 246 0.45 -3.88 -13.66
C SER A 246 0.47 -2.38 -13.42
N ILE A 247 1.16 -1.90 -12.38
CA ILE A 247 1.20 -0.45 -12.09
C ILE A 247 1.95 0.32 -13.18
N TYR A 248 3.01 -0.27 -13.75
CA TYR A 248 3.74 0.37 -14.84
C TYR A 248 2.84 0.60 -16.06
N ALA A 249 2.00 -0.38 -16.41
CA ALA A 249 1.05 -0.24 -17.50
C ALA A 249 -0.02 0.84 -17.24
N VAL A 250 -0.44 1.00 -15.98
CA VAL A 250 -1.33 2.11 -15.56
C VAL A 250 -0.61 3.45 -15.75
N LEU A 251 0.64 3.58 -15.27
CA LEU A 251 1.42 4.81 -15.39
C LEU A 251 1.71 5.18 -16.86
N GLU A 252 2.00 4.20 -17.72
CA GLU A 252 2.13 4.43 -19.16
C GLU A 252 0.84 4.99 -19.76
N ALA A 253 -0.32 4.44 -19.40
CA ALA A 253 -1.61 4.94 -19.86
C ALA A 253 -1.88 6.36 -19.33
N THR A 254 -1.62 6.60 -18.05
CA THR A 254 -1.74 7.93 -17.43
C THR A 254 -0.91 8.97 -18.18
N ARG A 255 0.36 8.66 -18.46
CA ARG A 255 1.22 9.58 -19.22
C ARG A 255 0.77 9.76 -20.66
N ALA A 256 0.37 8.68 -21.35
CA ALA A 256 -0.08 8.75 -22.73
C ALA A 256 -1.35 9.61 -22.89
N MET A 257 -2.22 9.62 -21.86
CA MET A 257 -3.42 10.43 -21.84
C MET A 257 -3.17 11.88 -21.38
N GLY A 258 -1.97 12.19 -20.88
CA GLY A 258 -1.65 13.51 -20.32
C GLY A 258 -2.39 13.81 -19.02
N GLU A 259 -2.83 12.78 -18.30
CA GLU A 259 -3.64 12.90 -17.10
C GLU A 259 -2.76 12.98 -15.84
N ARG A 260 -3.25 13.70 -14.83
CA ARG A 260 -2.63 13.74 -13.49
C ARG A 260 -3.02 12.52 -12.66
N GLU A 261 -4.30 12.14 -12.74
CA GLU A 261 -4.85 11.02 -11.97
C GLU A 261 -4.49 9.68 -12.60
N LEU A 262 -4.27 8.67 -11.76
CA LEU A 262 -4.02 7.31 -12.24
C LEU A 262 -5.15 6.82 -13.14
N GLN A 263 -4.81 6.37 -14.33
CA GLN A 263 -5.79 5.87 -15.30
C GLN A 263 -6.12 4.39 -15.04
N LEU A 264 -6.48 4.05 -13.80
CA LEU A 264 -6.76 2.67 -13.36
C LEU A 264 -7.88 2.03 -14.21
N VAL A 265 -8.96 2.77 -14.44
CA VAL A 265 -10.12 2.27 -15.21
C VAL A 265 -9.80 2.16 -16.70
N ALA A 266 -9.17 3.19 -17.28
CA ALA A 266 -8.82 3.16 -18.70
C ALA A 266 -7.75 2.10 -19.01
N ALA A 267 -6.83 1.85 -18.07
CA ALA A 267 -5.78 0.84 -18.19
C ALA A 267 -6.19 -0.54 -17.66
N GLN A 268 -7.47 -0.78 -17.33
CA GLN A 268 -7.89 -1.98 -16.59
C GLN A 268 -7.45 -3.30 -17.23
N ASP A 269 -7.48 -3.41 -18.56
CA ASP A 269 -7.07 -4.63 -19.26
C ASP A 269 -5.54 -4.75 -19.31
N ARG A 270 -4.84 -3.63 -19.49
CA ARG A 270 -3.38 -3.57 -19.44
C ARG A 270 -2.84 -3.84 -18.05
N MET A 271 -3.60 -3.52 -17.00
CA MET A 271 -3.26 -3.82 -15.62
C MET A 271 -3.27 -5.33 -15.38
N ILE A 272 -4.21 -6.08 -15.97
CA ILE A 272 -4.28 -7.55 -15.83
C ILE A 272 -3.35 -8.28 -16.81
N ALA A 273 -3.23 -7.76 -18.03
CA ALA A 273 -2.42 -8.33 -19.09
C ALA A 273 -1.45 -7.26 -19.64
N PRO A 274 -0.43 -6.86 -18.86
CA PRO A 274 0.51 -5.84 -19.29
C PRO A 274 1.35 -6.34 -20.47
N SER A 275 1.48 -5.50 -21.49
CA SER A 275 2.30 -5.76 -22.68
C SER A 275 3.77 -5.85 -22.33
N ARG A 276 4.22 -5.01 -21.41
CA ARG A 276 5.56 -5.03 -20.83
C ARG A 276 5.53 -5.72 -19.47
N ARG A 277 6.32 -6.78 -19.33
CA ARG A 277 6.48 -7.51 -18.08
C ARG A 277 7.86 -7.27 -17.51
N PHE A 278 7.92 -7.19 -16.18
CA PHE A 278 9.15 -7.12 -15.42
C PHE A 278 9.27 -8.37 -14.56
N THR A 279 10.49 -8.87 -14.42
CA THR A 279 10.80 -10.04 -13.59
C THR A 279 11.64 -9.60 -12.42
N ALA A 280 11.30 -10.08 -11.23
CA ALA A 280 12.07 -9.81 -10.04
C ALA A 280 13.40 -10.60 -10.05
N GLU A 281 14.47 -9.94 -9.64
CA GLU A 281 15.79 -10.51 -9.46
C GLU A 281 16.02 -10.81 -7.98
N LYS A 282 16.63 -11.97 -7.67
CA LYS A 282 17.02 -12.30 -6.30
C LYS A 282 18.30 -11.54 -5.94
N LEU A 283 18.36 -11.00 -4.73
CA LEU A 283 19.51 -10.30 -4.15
C LEU A 283 20.29 -11.19 -3.17
#